data_AF-A0A8J5JX56-F1
#
_entry.id   AF-A0A8J5JX56-F1
#
_cell.length_a   1.000
_cell.length_b   1.000
_cell.length_c   1.000
_cell.angle_alpha   90.00
_cell.angle_beta   90.00
_cell.angle_gamma   90.00
#
_symmetry.space_group_name_H-M   'P 1'
#
loop_
_entity.id
_entity.type
_entity.pdbx_description
1 polymer ?
#
loop_
_entity_poly.entity_id
_entity_poly.type
_entity_poly.pdbx_seq_one_letter_code
_entity_poly.pdbx_strand_id
1 'polypeptide(L)'
;MGALAVKSNNEISSLDGNLTFLGEVIVALPLDPRLAKLIVMGYLLGCLRECIIIAAGLSLRGIHAHPFRDELNAYLSKVSWSYGSFSDCIAVLNAYDLWQSLQLRGKFIHRGGQTEKHWARHSYVDLVALREVQTLVNELTSRLQRFKIEPQVHNPINQSHCLILKICIASAFFPHYFKRYIPDNHEEEICRELNGHDPFKTVVVGGLPPDTNIVYDQQIRQLFQECSQNLRISYEGSRAFIQFPRLSGSSEKENHFKAIPGDCPTTMHMALKMHQITRIQKGFFITCY
;
A
#
# COMPACT_ATOMS: atom_id res chain seq x y z
N MET A 1 -19.83 -13.38 12.40
CA MET A 1 -19.63 -12.29 13.38
C MET A 1 -20.69 -12.46 14.45
N GLY A 2 -20.32 -12.53 15.73
CA GLY A 2 -21.26 -12.71 16.85
C GLY A 2 -22.08 -11.45 17.17
N ALA A 3 -22.56 -10.76 16.13
CA ALA A 3 -23.37 -9.55 16.27
C ALA A 3 -24.82 -9.88 16.70
N LEU A 4 -25.30 -11.09 16.37
CA LEU A 4 -26.58 -11.61 16.82
C LEU A 4 -26.34 -12.73 17.85
N ALA A 5 -27.14 -12.74 18.89
CA ALA A 5 -27.17 -13.81 19.87
C ALA A 5 -27.79 -15.06 19.25
N VAL A 6 -27.37 -16.24 19.71
CA VAL A 6 -27.90 -17.54 19.24
C VAL A 6 -29.37 -17.76 19.65
N LYS A 7 -29.84 -17.03 20.67
CA LYS A 7 -31.22 -17.10 21.16
C LYS A 7 -31.93 -15.78 20.96
N SER A 8 -33.18 -15.87 20.51
CA SER A 8 -34.16 -14.79 20.53
C SER A 8 -35.36 -15.28 21.35
N ASN A 9 -35.76 -14.55 22.39
CA ASN A 9 -36.90 -14.91 23.26
C ASN A 9 -36.88 -16.36 23.80
N ASN A 10 -35.71 -16.84 24.25
CA ASN A 10 -35.45 -18.22 24.70
C ASN A 10 -35.52 -19.33 23.64
N GLU A 11 -35.82 -19.01 22.37
CA GLU A 11 -35.77 -19.95 21.26
C GLU A 11 -34.46 -19.80 20.48
N ILE A 12 -33.90 -20.94 20.03
CA ILE A 12 -32.71 -20.94 19.17
C ILE A 12 -33.18 -20.63 17.75
N SER A 13 -32.74 -19.51 17.22
CA SER A 13 -33.01 -19.11 15.84
C SER A 13 -31.68 -18.83 15.14
N SER A 14 -31.44 -19.52 14.03
CA SER A 14 -30.21 -19.39 13.25
C SER A 14 -30.18 -18.13 12.38
N LEU A 15 -31.32 -17.48 12.18
CA LEU A 15 -31.50 -16.36 11.26
C LEU A 15 -31.93 -15.06 11.96
N ASP A 16 -32.50 -15.16 13.17
CA ASP A 16 -33.04 -14.01 13.90
C ASP A 16 -32.61 -14.11 15.37
N GLY A 17 -31.67 -13.25 15.76
CA GLY A 17 -31.12 -13.21 17.12
C GLY A 17 -31.18 -11.80 17.69
N ASN A 18 -31.30 -11.68 19.01
CA ASN A 18 -31.18 -10.37 19.65
C ASN A 18 -29.78 -9.79 19.39
N LEU A 19 -29.69 -8.48 19.22
CA LEU A 19 -28.41 -7.81 19.01
C LEU A 19 -27.53 -8.01 20.25
N THR A 20 -26.30 -8.48 20.06
CA THR A 20 -25.32 -8.53 21.14
C THR A 20 -24.76 -7.13 21.39
N PHE A 21 -24.10 -6.91 22.52
CA PHE A 21 -23.37 -5.65 22.76
C PHE A 21 -22.39 -5.34 21.61
N LEU A 22 -21.72 -6.37 21.07
CA LEU A 22 -20.87 -6.21 19.90
C LEU A 22 -21.67 -5.77 18.66
N GLY A 23 -22.86 -6.34 18.46
CA GLY A 23 -23.78 -5.92 17.42
C GLY A 23 -24.24 -4.46 17.58
N GLU A 24 -24.55 -4.03 18.81
CA GLU A 24 -24.92 -2.64 19.12
C GLU A 24 -23.79 -1.67 18.76
N VAL A 25 -22.55 -2.00 19.13
CA VAL A 25 -21.37 -1.21 18.76
C VAL A 25 -21.21 -1.14 17.25
N ILE A 26 -21.30 -2.27 16.53
CA ILE A 26 -21.13 -2.32 15.08
C ILE A 26 -22.20 -1.49 14.36
N VAL A 27 -23.47 -1.65 14.74
CA VAL A 27 -24.61 -0.93 14.14
C VAL A 27 -24.52 0.58 14.38
N ALA A 28 -23.91 1.00 15.49
CA ALA A 28 -23.71 2.41 15.77
C ALA A 28 -22.67 3.06 14.82
N LEU A 29 -21.78 2.30 14.18
CA LEU A 29 -20.75 2.86 13.30
C LEU A 29 -21.25 2.98 11.85
N PRO A 30 -21.05 4.12 11.18
CA PRO A 30 -21.47 4.33 9.79
C PRO A 30 -20.46 3.68 8.81
N LEU A 31 -20.22 2.37 8.97
CA LEU A 31 -19.21 1.61 8.23
C LEU A 31 -19.77 0.28 7.72
N ASP A 32 -19.11 -0.29 6.71
CA ASP A 32 -19.28 -1.70 6.38
C ASP A 32 -18.95 -2.57 7.62
N PRO A 33 -19.72 -3.65 7.90
CA PRO A 33 -19.49 -4.50 9.06
C PRO A 33 -18.06 -5.04 9.17
N ARG A 34 -17.35 -5.27 8.05
CA ARG A 34 -15.94 -5.71 8.07
C ARG A 34 -15.01 -4.64 8.64
N LEU A 35 -15.26 -3.36 8.33
CA LEU A 35 -14.49 -2.25 8.88
C LEU A 35 -14.85 -1.97 10.35
N ALA A 36 -16.12 -2.15 10.73
CA ALA A 36 -16.50 -2.13 12.14
C ALA A 36 -15.82 -3.27 12.92
N LYS A 37 -15.73 -4.47 12.34
CA LYS A 37 -14.96 -5.60 12.90
C LYS A 37 -13.49 -5.25 13.09
N LEU A 38 -12.88 -4.55 12.13
CA LEU A 38 -11.50 -4.08 12.25
C LEU A 38 -11.30 -3.21 13.50
N ILE A 39 -12.20 -2.26 13.74
CA ILE A 39 -12.16 -1.37 14.92
C ILE A 39 -12.31 -2.17 16.21
N VAL A 40 -13.26 -3.11 16.27
CA VAL A 40 -13.46 -3.98 17.43
C VAL A 40 -12.20 -4.80 17.74
N MET A 41 -11.58 -5.39 16.71
CA MET A 41 -10.34 -6.14 16.87
C MET A 41 -9.18 -5.25 17.31
N GLY A 42 -9.14 -4.01 16.81
CA GLY A 42 -8.21 -2.98 17.29
C GLY A 42 -8.38 -2.67 18.77
N TYR A 43 -9.61 -2.58 19.26
CA TYR A 43 -9.87 -2.42 20.70
C TYR A 43 -9.36 -3.62 21.51
N LEU A 44 -9.67 -4.84 21.07
CA LEU A 44 -9.26 -6.07 21.76
C LEU A 44 -7.74 -6.26 21.80
N LEU A 45 -7.03 -5.83 20.76
CA LEU A 45 -5.57 -6.02 20.63
C LEU A 45 -4.75 -4.75 20.96
N GLY A 46 -5.39 -3.69 21.47
CA GLY A 46 -4.69 -2.48 21.92
C GLY A 46 -4.19 -1.55 20.80
N CYS A 47 -4.74 -1.63 19.59
CA CYS A 47 -4.41 -0.78 18.43
C CYS A 47 -5.67 -0.08 17.86
N LEU A 48 -6.54 0.39 18.76
CA LEU A 48 -7.84 0.97 18.42
C LEU A 48 -7.70 2.21 17.52
N ARG A 49 -6.80 3.15 17.86
CA ARG A 49 -6.62 4.41 17.12
C ARG A 49 -6.25 4.11 15.66
N GLU A 50 -5.29 3.23 15.48
CA GLU A 50 -4.79 2.81 14.17
C GLU A 50 -5.88 2.13 13.36
N CYS A 51 -6.66 1.25 13.98
CA CYS A 51 -7.78 0.57 13.31
C CYS A 51 -8.92 1.52 12.94
N ILE A 52 -9.19 2.57 13.72
CA ILE A 52 -10.15 3.63 13.35
C ILE A 52 -9.65 4.39 12.12
N ILE A 53 -8.37 4.78 12.09
CA ILE A 53 -7.77 5.49 10.96
C ILE A 53 -7.82 4.63 9.69
N ILE A 54 -7.42 3.36 9.80
CA ILE A 54 -7.46 2.42 8.67
C ILE A 54 -8.90 2.23 8.20
N ALA A 55 -9.85 1.99 9.10
CA ALA A 55 -11.25 1.82 8.75
C ALA A 55 -11.83 3.06 8.03
N ALA A 56 -11.55 4.26 8.53
CA ALA A 56 -11.98 5.50 7.89
C ALA A 56 -11.36 5.68 6.49
N GLY A 57 -10.06 5.39 6.35
CA GLY A 57 -9.35 5.48 5.08
C GLY A 57 -9.83 4.48 4.02
N LEU A 58 -10.26 3.28 4.44
CA LEU A 58 -10.81 2.26 3.53
C LEU A 58 -12.29 2.47 3.22
N SER A 59 -13.04 3.17 4.08
CA SER A 59 -14.47 3.45 3.88
C SER A 59 -14.71 4.58 2.88
N LEU A 60 -13.71 5.41 2.62
CA LEU A 60 -13.78 6.56 1.74
C LEU A 60 -12.96 6.29 0.47
N ARG A 61 -12.94 7.29 -0.43
CA ARG A 61 -12.02 7.26 -1.58
C ARG A 61 -10.56 7.24 -1.10
N GLY A 62 -9.71 6.53 -1.85
CA GLY A 62 -8.30 6.38 -1.50
C GLY A 62 -7.58 7.73 -1.37
N ILE A 63 -6.76 7.87 -0.33
CA ILE A 63 -6.02 9.11 -0.04
C ILE A 63 -4.80 9.33 -0.92
N HIS A 64 -4.37 8.33 -1.70
CA HIS A 64 -3.20 8.47 -2.57
C HIS A 64 -3.60 9.17 -3.88
N ALA A 65 -2.87 10.21 -4.24
CA ALA A 65 -3.11 10.98 -5.46
C ALA A 65 -2.65 10.22 -6.70
N HIS A 66 -3.35 10.45 -7.81
CA HIS A 66 -3.03 9.89 -9.13
C HIS A 66 -2.80 11.05 -10.12
N PRO A 67 -1.64 11.73 -10.04
CA PRO A 67 -1.33 12.85 -10.92
C PRO A 67 -1.17 12.41 -12.38
N PHE A 68 -1.52 13.31 -13.30
CA PHE A 68 -1.40 13.10 -14.73
C PHE A 68 0.07 12.97 -15.15
N ARG A 69 0.42 11.88 -15.86
CA ARG A 69 1.77 11.59 -16.39
C ARG A 69 2.87 11.43 -15.33
N ASP A 70 2.51 11.23 -14.06
CA ASP A 70 3.46 11.08 -12.97
C ASP A 70 3.14 9.85 -12.08
N GLU A 71 2.59 8.81 -12.72
CA GLU A 71 2.05 7.62 -12.07
C GLU A 71 3.13 6.78 -11.39
N LEU A 72 4.38 6.78 -11.90
CA LEU A 72 5.49 6.05 -11.31
C LEU A 72 5.93 6.66 -9.98
N ASN A 73 6.08 7.98 -9.90
CA ASN A 73 6.43 8.63 -8.65
C ASN A 73 5.29 8.57 -7.63
N ALA A 74 4.04 8.67 -8.08
CA ALA A 74 2.87 8.44 -7.23
C ALA A 74 2.85 7.02 -6.63
N TYR A 75 3.15 6.02 -7.45
CA TYR A 75 3.29 4.64 -7.00
C TYR A 75 4.44 4.48 -6.00
N LEU A 76 5.62 5.02 -6.29
CA LEU A 76 6.75 5.00 -5.37
C LEU A 76 6.43 5.65 -4.04
N SER A 77 5.76 6.80 -4.08
CA SER A 77 5.29 7.49 -2.89
C SER A 77 4.40 6.56 -2.06
N LYS A 78 3.38 5.94 -2.67
CA LYS A 78 2.52 4.96 -2.01
C LYS A 78 3.30 3.80 -1.40
N VAL A 79 4.25 3.20 -2.13
CA VAL A 79 5.07 2.11 -1.60
C VAL A 79 5.94 2.59 -0.42
N SER A 80 6.50 3.80 -0.50
CA SER A 80 7.30 4.38 0.57
C SER A 80 6.49 4.58 1.86
N TRP A 81 5.21 4.97 1.74
CA TRP A 81 4.30 5.09 2.87
C TRP A 81 4.09 3.76 3.61
N SER A 82 4.26 2.61 2.95
CA SER A 82 4.14 1.31 3.61
C SER A 82 5.27 1.02 4.59
N TYR A 83 6.39 1.74 4.54
CA TYR A 83 7.60 1.48 5.33
C TYR A 83 8.04 0.01 5.35
N GLY A 84 7.96 -0.68 4.20
CA GLY A 84 8.34 -2.09 4.09
C GLY A 84 7.34 -3.08 4.67
N SER A 85 6.19 -2.61 5.15
CA SER A 85 5.12 -3.51 5.63
C SER A 85 4.42 -4.25 4.48
N PHE A 86 4.57 -3.76 3.24
CA PHE A 86 3.85 -4.24 2.05
C PHE A 86 2.32 -4.24 2.24
N SER A 87 1.80 -3.27 2.99
CA SER A 87 0.37 -3.14 3.30
C SER A 87 -0.14 -1.75 2.95
N ASP A 88 -1.14 -1.69 2.06
CA ASP A 88 -1.84 -0.46 1.69
C ASP A 88 -2.56 0.16 2.90
N CYS A 89 -3.11 -0.67 3.79
CA CYS A 89 -3.75 -0.19 5.02
C CYS A 89 -2.76 0.57 5.92
N ILE A 90 -1.55 0.03 6.05
CA ILE A 90 -0.48 0.65 6.85
C ILE A 90 0.07 1.89 6.13
N ALA A 91 0.13 1.89 4.80
CA ALA A 91 0.49 3.08 4.02
C ALA A 91 -0.48 4.25 4.28
N VAL A 92 -1.79 3.97 4.32
CA VAL A 92 -2.82 4.96 4.66
C VAL A 92 -2.62 5.50 6.08
N LEU A 93 -2.42 4.62 7.06
CA LEU A 93 -2.16 4.98 8.46
C LEU A 93 -0.94 5.92 8.58
N ASN A 94 0.18 5.56 7.97
CA ASN A 94 1.43 6.32 8.07
C ASN A 94 1.31 7.72 7.43
N ALA A 95 0.66 7.82 6.28
CA ALA A 95 0.43 9.11 5.61
C ALA A 95 -0.46 10.03 6.47
N TYR A 96 -1.52 9.47 7.05
CA TYR A 96 -2.41 10.19 7.96
C TYR A 96 -1.70 10.63 9.24
N ASP A 97 -0.96 9.75 9.89
CA ASP A 97 -0.25 10.05 11.13
C ASP A 97 0.79 11.16 10.93
N LEU A 98 1.54 11.12 9.82
CA LEU A 98 2.48 12.20 9.52
C LEU A 98 1.74 13.53 9.32
N TRP A 99 0.69 13.55 8.49
CA TRP A 99 -0.11 14.75 8.25
C TRP A 99 -0.68 15.33 9.54
N GLN A 100 -1.30 14.49 10.38
CA GLN A 100 -1.87 14.89 11.65
C GLN A 100 -0.78 15.43 12.59
N SER A 101 0.39 14.80 12.65
CA SER A 101 1.51 15.27 13.46
C SER A 101 2.03 16.65 13.01
N LEU A 102 2.07 16.91 11.69
CA LEU A 102 2.48 18.20 11.14
C LEU A 102 1.44 19.29 11.41
N GLN A 103 0.15 18.95 11.32
CA GLN A 103 -0.96 19.82 11.73
C GLN A 103 -0.82 20.22 13.20
N LEU A 104 -0.68 19.26 14.11
CA LEU A 104 -0.56 19.51 15.56
C LEU A 104 0.68 20.33 15.93
N ARG A 105 1.79 20.17 15.19
CA ARG A 105 3.02 20.98 15.35
C ARG A 105 2.93 22.36 14.71
N GLY A 106 1.77 22.73 14.16
CA GLY A 106 1.53 24.04 13.56
C GLY A 106 2.27 24.28 12.24
N LYS A 107 2.76 23.23 11.57
CA LYS A 107 3.52 23.38 10.31
C LYS A 107 2.66 23.93 9.16
N PHE A 108 1.34 23.82 9.28
CA PHE A 108 0.38 24.25 8.27
C PHE A 108 -0.35 25.58 8.58
N ILE A 109 0.08 26.33 9.60
CA ILE A 109 -0.58 27.57 10.07
C ILE A 109 -0.42 28.77 9.09
N HIS A 110 0.52 28.71 8.14
CA HIS A 110 0.79 29.82 7.22
C HIS A 110 -0.43 30.21 6.36
N ARG A 111 -0.58 31.51 6.09
CA ARG A 111 -1.76 32.10 5.42
C ARG A 111 -2.11 31.36 4.12
N GLY A 112 -3.39 30.97 4.01
CA GLY A 112 -3.96 30.40 2.78
C GLY A 112 -3.78 28.89 2.59
N GLY A 113 -3.23 28.16 3.58
CA GLY A 113 -3.08 26.69 3.53
C GLY A 113 -2.14 26.20 2.43
N GLN A 114 -1.26 27.07 1.92
CA GLN A 114 -0.37 26.74 0.80
C GLN A 114 0.70 25.71 1.18
N THR A 115 1.20 25.75 2.43
CA THR A 115 2.17 24.78 2.92
C THR A 115 1.59 23.36 2.98
N GLU A 116 0.34 23.22 3.40
CA GLU A 116 -0.37 21.94 3.41
C GLU A 116 -0.64 21.41 2.00
N LYS A 117 -1.10 22.28 1.09
CA LYS A 117 -1.29 21.93 -0.33
C LYS A 117 0.02 21.51 -0.99
N HIS A 118 1.11 22.21 -0.67
CA HIS A 118 2.44 21.86 -1.17
C HIS A 118 2.88 20.50 -0.62
N TRP A 119 2.76 20.26 0.68
CA TRP A 119 3.07 18.96 1.29
C TRP A 119 2.26 17.82 0.65
N ALA A 120 0.96 18.02 0.44
CA ALA A 120 0.08 17.01 -0.14
C ALA A 120 0.49 16.65 -1.58
N ARG A 121 0.78 17.66 -2.42
CA ARG A 121 1.28 17.46 -3.79
C ARG A 121 2.62 16.71 -3.79
N HIS A 122 3.54 17.14 -2.94
CA HIS A 122 4.88 16.58 -2.82
C HIS A 122 4.87 15.13 -2.31
N SER A 123 3.89 14.81 -1.46
CA SER A 123 3.69 13.50 -0.85
C SER A 123 2.75 12.58 -1.64
N TYR A 124 2.25 13.02 -2.80
CA TYR A 124 1.24 12.32 -3.61
C TYR A 124 0.02 11.88 -2.77
N VAL A 125 -0.49 12.81 -1.95
CA VAL A 125 -1.68 12.61 -1.13
C VAL A 125 -2.80 13.53 -1.60
N ASP A 126 -4.01 12.99 -1.79
CA ASP A 126 -5.22 13.78 -2.01
C ASP A 126 -5.62 14.42 -0.68
N LEU A 127 -5.37 15.73 -0.59
CA LEU A 127 -5.64 16.50 0.62
C LEU A 127 -7.12 16.54 1.01
N VAL A 128 -8.03 16.51 0.02
CA VAL A 128 -9.46 16.55 0.31
C VAL A 128 -9.89 15.21 0.89
N ALA A 129 -9.47 14.10 0.28
CA ALA A 129 -9.73 12.76 0.81
C ALA A 129 -9.16 12.59 2.22
N LEU A 130 -7.94 13.09 2.46
CA LEU A 130 -7.30 13.01 3.78
C LEU A 130 -8.07 13.77 4.88
N ARG A 131 -8.63 14.94 4.54
CA ARG A 131 -9.49 15.71 5.46
C ARG A 131 -10.83 15.03 5.70
N GLU A 132 -11.42 14.40 4.69
CA GLU A 132 -12.62 13.56 4.83
C GLU A 132 -12.36 12.39 5.79
N VAL A 133 -11.19 11.74 5.68
CA VAL A 133 -10.75 10.70 6.62
C VAL A 133 -10.67 11.25 8.05
N GLN A 134 -10.07 12.43 8.26
CA GLN A 134 -10.00 13.05 9.59
C GLN A 134 -11.39 13.34 10.18
N THR A 135 -12.34 13.80 9.37
CA THR A 135 -13.73 14.00 9.81
C THR A 135 -14.37 12.69 10.23
N LEU A 136 -14.20 11.62 9.44
CA LEU A 136 -14.75 10.30 9.77
C LEU A 136 -14.07 9.69 11.00
N VAL A 137 -12.75 9.83 11.16
CA VAL A 137 -12.01 9.40 12.36
C VAL A 137 -12.58 10.05 13.62
N ASN A 138 -12.87 11.35 13.58
CA ASN A 138 -13.47 12.07 14.71
C ASN A 138 -14.87 11.54 15.03
N GLU A 139 -15.71 11.38 14.01
CA GLU A 139 -17.08 10.85 14.18
C GLU A 139 -17.07 9.44 14.77
N LEU A 140 -16.23 8.54 14.23
CA LEU A 140 -16.09 7.18 14.75
C LEU A 140 -15.64 7.17 16.21
N THR A 141 -14.65 8.00 16.55
CA THR A 141 -14.13 8.13 17.92
C THR A 141 -15.24 8.61 18.87
N SER A 142 -16.00 9.65 18.48
CA SER A 142 -17.11 10.16 19.29
C SER A 142 -18.24 9.15 19.49
N ARG A 143 -18.52 8.30 18.50
CA ARG A 143 -19.51 7.22 18.65
C ARG A 143 -19.02 6.12 19.58
N LEU A 144 -17.77 5.70 19.46
CA LEU A 144 -17.16 4.68 20.32
C LEU A 144 -17.08 5.11 21.79
N GLN A 145 -16.84 6.39 22.05
CA GLN A 145 -16.87 6.96 23.42
C GLN A 145 -18.20 6.73 24.14
N ARG A 146 -19.33 6.71 23.42
CA ARG A 146 -20.65 6.41 24.02
C ARG A 146 -20.74 5.01 24.61
N PHE A 147 -19.93 4.08 24.09
CA PHE A 147 -19.79 2.72 24.56
C PHE A 147 -18.61 2.54 25.53
N LYS A 148 -17.96 3.63 25.95
CA LYS A 148 -16.72 3.63 26.77
C LYS A 148 -15.56 2.88 26.09
N ILE A 149 -15.55 2.86 24.76
CA ILE A 149 -14.48 2.31 23.95
C ILE A 149 -13.55 3.46 23.57
N GLU A 150 -12.42 3.55 24.26
CA GLU A 150 -11.48 4.67 24.11
C GLU A 150 -10.09 4.19 23.65
N PRO A 151 -9.39 4.97 22.82
CA PRO A 151 -8.02 4.65 22.44
C PRO A 151 -7.11 4.64 23.66
N GLN A 152 -6.25 3.61 23.76
CA GLN A 152 -5.17 3.62 24.74
C GLN A 152 -4.08 4.62 24.33
N VAL A 153 -3.25 5.03 25.29
CA VAL A 153 -2.09 5.90 25.05
C VAL A 153 -1.21 5.26 23.98
N HIS A 154 -0.86 6.06 22.96
CA HIS A 154 -0.16 5.59 21.77
C HIS A 154 1.17 4.90 22.13
N ASN A 155 1.28 3.61 21.81
CA ASN A 155 2.56 2.91 21.82
C ASN A 155 3.22 3.11 20.45
N PRO A 156 4.52 3.45 20.40
CA PRO A 156 5.22 3.59 19.13
C PRO A 156 5.16 2.27 18.35
N ILE A 157 4.92 2.37 17.04
CA ILE A 157 4.85 1.22 16.13
C ILE A 157 6.22 0.50 16.12
N ASN A 158 6.31 -0.63 16.83
CA ASN A 158 7.42 -1.57 16.71
C ASN A 158 7.03 -2.73 15.76
N GLN A 159 7.97 -3.64 15.48
CA GLN A 159 7.70 -4.79 14.60
C GLN A 159 6.51 -5.62 15.09
N SER A 160 6.37 -5.81 16.40
CA SER A 160 5.23 -6.50 17.01
C SER A 160 3.90 -5.77 16.75
N HIS A 161 3.89 -4.44 16.78
CA HIS A 161 2.70 -3.63 16.50
C HIS A 161 2.26 -3.76 15.04
N CYS A 162 3.19 -3.80 14.09
CA CYS A 162 2.88 -4.05 12.67
C CYS A 162 2.22 -5.42 12.47
N LEU A 163 2.71 -6.47 13.14
CA LEU A 163 2.10 -7.80 13.11
C LEU A 163 0.68 -7.79 13.69
N ILE A 164 0.47 -7.12 14.82
CA ILE A 164 -0.87 -6.98 15.44
C ILE A 164 -1.85 -6.29 14.48
N LEU A 165 -1.44 -5.19 13.83
CA LEU A 165 -2.28 -4.53 12.82
C LEU A 165 -2.63 -5.47 11.66
N LYS A 166 -1.67 -6.27 11.18
CA LYS A 166 -1.92 -7.28 10.13
C LYS A 166 -2.89 -8.36 10.58
N ILE A 167 -2.85 -8.78 11.85
CA ILE A 167 -3.82 -9.72 12.44
C ILE A 167 -5.21 -9.08 12.47
N CYS A 168 -5.34 -7.83 12.91
CA CYS A 168 -6.60 -7.08 12.87
C CYS A 168 -7.16 -7.02 11.43
N ILE A 169 -6.34 -6.64 10.46
CA ILE A 169 -6.72 -6.56 9.04
C ILE A 169 -7.17 -7.94 8.52
N ALA A 170 -6.37 -8.99 8.73
CA ALA A 170 -6.70 -10.34 8.29
C ALA A 170 -8.03 -10.83 8.91
N SER A 171 -8.26 -10.53 10.19
CA SER A 171 -9.51 -10.89 10.87
C SER A 171 -10.72 -10.15 10.31
N ALA A 172 -10.56 -8.87 9.92
CA ALA A 172 -11.61 -8.05 9.35
C ALA A 172 -12.04 -8.54 7.96
N PHE A 173 -11.07 -8.90 7.13
CA PHE A 173 -11.30 -9.26 5.72
C PHE A 173 -11.46 -10.76 5.46
N PHE A 174 -11.24 -11.64 6.44
CA PHE A 174 -11.53 -13.07 6.28
C PHE A 174 -13.00 -13.31 5.84
N PRO A 175 -13.28 -14.19 4.86
CA PRO A 175 -12.37 -15.14 4.20
C PRO A 175 -11.74 -14.65 2.90
N HIS A 176 -11.69 -13.33 2.65
CA HIS A 176 -11.09 -12.77 1.44
C HIS A 176 -9.56 -12.78 1.55
N TYR A 177 -8.96 -13.91 1.19
CA TYR A 177 -7.51 -14.06 1.05
C TYR A 177 -7.15 -14.61 -0.33
N PHE A 178 -5.93 -14.31 -0.76
CA PHE A 178 -5.33 -14.88 -1.95
C PHE A 178 -4.07 -15.63 -1.55
N LYS A 179 -3.96 -16.88 -2.00
CA LYS A 179 -2.73 -17.67 -1.87
C LYS A 179 -2.10 -17.77 -3.24
N ARG A 180 -0.92 -17.16 -3.43
CA ARG A 180 -0.12 -17.35 -4.65
C ARG A 180 0.27 -18.83 -4.71
N TYR A 181 -0.06 -19.49 -5.81
CA TYR A 181 0.46 -20.82 -6.12
C TYR A 181 1.92 -20.68 -6.53
N ILE A 182 2.80 -21.47 -5.92
CA ILE A 182 4.23 -21.52 -6.21
C ILE A 182 4.53 -22.98 -6.56
N PRO A 183 4.83 -23.31 -7.83
CA PRO A 183 5.24 -24.65 -8.24
C PRO A 183 6.52 -25.13 -7.53
N ASP A 184 6.71 -26.44 -7.39
CA ASP A 184 7.93 -27.00 -6.78
C ASP A 184 9.20 -26.65 -7.59
N ASN A 185 9.07 -26.54 -8.91
CA ASN A 185 10.14 -26.16 -9.85
C ASN A 185 10.25 -24.64 -10.09
N HIS A 186 9.59 -23.80 -9.28
CA HIS A 186 9.52 -22.35 -9.49
C HIS A 186 10.90 -21.68 -9.56
N GLU A 187 11.85 -22.09 -8.72
CA GLU A 187 13.22 -21.54 -8.75
C GLU A 187 13.96 -21.90 -10.05
N GLU A 188 13.81 -23.15 -10.51
CA GLU A 188 14.42 -23.60 -11.77
C GLU A 188 13.81 -22.89 -12.98
N GLU A 189 12.49 -22.68 -12.98
CA GLU A 189 11.78 -21.92 -14.01
C GLU A 189 12.27 -20.47 -14.07
N ILE A 190 12.34 -19.78 -12.92
CA ILE A 190 12.87 -18.42 -12.83
C ILE A 190 14.31 -18.35 -13.34
N CYS A 191 15.19 -19.26 -12.91
CA CYS A 191 16.57 -19.29 -13.36
C CYS A 191 16.68 -19.48 -14.88
N ARG A 192 15.83 -20.33 -15.46
CA ARG A 192 15.77 -20.57 -16.91
C ARG A 192 15.24 -19.35 -17.66
N GLU A 193 14.19 -18.72 -17.16
CA GLU A 193 13.56 -17.56 -17.80
C GLU A 193 14.44 -16.32 -17.73
N LEU A 194 15.19 -16.14 -16.64
CA LEU A 194 16.12 -15.03 -16.43
C LEU A 194 17.54 -15.29 -16.95
N ASN A 195 17.81 -16.46 -17.54
CA ASN A 195 19.13 -16.87 -18.03
C ASN A 195 20.24 -16.70 -16.97
N GLY A 196 19.96 -17.15 -15.75
CA GLY A 196 20.91 -17.07 -14.62
C GLY A 196 21.11 -15.66 -14.05
N HIS A 197 20.40 -14.64 -14.54
CA HIS A 197 20.42 -13.31 -13.94
C HIS A 197 19.62 -13.25 -12.62
N ASP A 198 20.00 -12.32 -11.74
CA ASP A 198 19.39 -12.13 -10.41
C ASP A 198 17.91 -11.69 -10.52
N PRO A 199 16.94 -12.45 -9.98
CA PRO A 199 15.51 -12.13 -10.05
C PRO A 199 15.13 -10.85 -9.33
N PHE A 200 15.88 -10.43 -8.31
CA PHE A 200 15.57 -9.21 -7.56
C PHE A 200 16.02 -7.94 -8.27
N LYS A 201 16.78 -8.07 -9.36
CA LYS A 201 17.41 -6.93 -10.06
C LYS A 201 17.24 -6.97 -11.57
N THR A 202 16.49 -7.93 -12.12
CA THR A 202 16.40 -8.15 -13.56
C THR A 202 14.95 -8.16 -14.02
N VAL A 203 14.69 -7.45 -15.11
CA VAL A 203 13.41 -7.46 -15.83
C VAL A 203 13.63 -7.97 -17.25
N VAL A 204 12.70 -8.76 -17.78
CA VAL A 204 12.79 -9.30 -19.14
C VAL A 204 11.82 -8.57 -20.04
N VAL A 205 12.34 -8.00 -21.12
CA VAL A 205 11.55 -7.48 -22.24
C VAL A 205 11.59 -8.50 -23.37
N GLY A 206 10.42 -9.06 -23.70
CA GLY A 206 10.26 -10.04 -24.76
C GLY A 206 9.70 -9.44 -26.06
N GLY A 207 9.75 -10.22 -27.13
CA GLY A 207 9.16 -9.87 -28.43
C GLY A 207 10.07 -9.03 -29.34
N LEU A 208 11.37 -8.99 -29.06
CA LEU A 208 12.35 -8.30 -29.90
C LEU A 208 12.72 -9.17 -31.12
N PRO A 209 13.07 -8.56 -32.27
CA PRO A 209 13.64 -9.30 -33.40
C PRO A 209 14.97 -9.97 -33.01
N PRO A 210 15.15 -11.29 -33.17
CA PRO A 210 16.27 -12.03 -32.56
C PRO A 210 17.66 -11.63 -33.09
N ASP A 211 17.76 -11.25 -34.36
CA ASP A 211 19.04 -10.94 -35.02
C ASP A 211 19.37 -9.44 -35.02
N THR A 212 18.42 -8.58 -34.64
CA THR A 212 18.57 -7.11 -34.67
C THR A 212 18.12 -6.44 -33.37
N ASN A 213 17.92 -7.22 -32.30
CA ASN A 213 17.47 -6.75 -30.98
C ASN A 213 18.34 -5.60 -30.42
N ILE A 214 19.64 -5.61 -30.67
CA ILE A 214 20.59 -4.61 -30.16
C ILE A 214 20.33 -3.20 -30.70
N VAL A 215 19.66 -3.07 -31.85
CA VAL A 215 19.29 -1.78 -32.45
C VAL A 215 18.27 -1.04 -31.60
N TYR A 216 17.54 -1.75 -30.73
CA TYR A 216 16.54 -1.18 -29.82
C TYR A 216 17.15 -0.71 -28.49
N ASP A 217 18.47 -0.81 -28.27
CA ASP A 217 19.11 -0.50 -26.99
C ASP A 217 18.80 0.92 -26.51
N GLN A 218 18.87 1.90 -27.42
CA GLN A 218 18.57 3.29 -27.08
C GLN A 218 17.10 3.50 -26.69
N GLN A 219 16.17 2.85 -27.40
CA GLN A 219 14.74 2.91 -27.15
C GLN A 219 14.39 2.24 -25.82
N ILE A 220 15.01 1.10 -25.51
CA ILE A 220 14.85 0.42 -24.22
C ILE A 220 15.39 1.30 -23.09
N ARG A 221 16.58 1.92 -23.26
CA ARG A 221 17.12 2.85 -22.25
C ARG A 221 16.20 4.05 -22.02
N GLN A 222 15.63 4.62 -23.09
CA GLN A 222 14.66 5.71 -22.98
C GLN A 222 13.39 5.26 -22.26
N LEU A 223 12.90 4.05 -22.54
CA LEU A 223 11.73 3.47 -21.88
C LEU A 223 11.93 3.38 -20.36
N PHE A 224 13.09 2.90 -19.92
CA PHE A 224 13.42 2.72 -18.50
C PHE A 224 14.13 3.93 -17.87
N GLN A 225 14.24 5.06 -18.56
CA GLN A 225 14.95 6.25 -18.09
C GLN A 225 14.37 6.81 -16.79
N GLU A 226 13.04 6.72 -16.61
CA GLU A 226 12.37 7.11 -15.38
C GLU A 226 12.72 6.18 -14.20
N CYS A 227 13.07 4.93 -14.47
CA CYS A 227 13.45 3.95 -13.43
C CYS A 227 14.92 4.09 -13.00
N SER A 228 15.83 4.16 -13.97
CA SER A 228 17.27 4.30 -13.70
C SER A 228 18.01 4.80 -14.93
N GLN A 229 19.00 5.66 -14.71
CA GLN A 229 19.96 6.07 -15.74
C GLN A 229 21.09 5.04 -15.92
N ASN A 230 21.33 4.21 -14.91
CA ASN A 230 22.40 3.22 -14.89
C ASN A 230 21.80 1.83 -15.13
N LEU A 231 21.57 1.49 -16.40
CA LEU A 231 21.03 0.20 -16.82
C LEU A 231 22.13 -0.67 -17.45
N ARG A 232 22.18 -1.95 -17.07
CA ARG A 232 22.94 -2.96 -17.81
C ARG A 232 21.95 -3.81 -18.61
N ILE A 233 22.15 -3.91 -19.91
CA ILE A 233 21.25 -4.64 -20.81
C ILE A 233 22.07 -5.74 -21.49
N SER A 234 21.58 -6.97 -21.42
CA SER A 234 22.06 -8.11 -22.20
C SER A 234 20.95 -8.61 -23.11
N TYR A 235 21.31 -9.22 -24.22
CA TYR A 235 20.38 -9.68 -25.24
C TYR A 235 20.58 -11.16 -25.51
N GLU A 236 19.48 -11.91 -25.66
CA GLU A 236 19.52 -13.31 -26.05
C GLU A 236 18.25 -13.67 -26.82
N GLY A 237 18.41 -14.09 -28.08
CA GLY A 237 17.28 -14.37 -28.97
C GLY A 237 16.33 -13.18 -29.02
N SER A 238 15.04 -13.41 -28.82
CA SER A 238 14.00 -12.37 -28.85
C SER A 238 13.80 -11.62 -27.53
N ARG A 239 14.78 -11.65 -26.61
CA ARG A 239 14.68 -11.10 -25.26
C ARG A 239 15.82 -10.12 -24.95
N ALA A 240 15.49 -9.09 -24.18
CA ALA A 240 16.46 -8.22 -23.51
C ALA A 240 16.30 -8.36 -21.99
N PHE A 241 17.40 -8.57 -21.29
CA PHE A 241 17.46 -8.62 -19.83
C PHE A 241 17.99 -7.30 -19.31
N ILE A 242 17.16 -6.60 -18.55
CA ILE A 242 17.43 -5.26 -18.06
C ILE A 242 17.75 -5.38 -16.58
N GLN A 243 19.02 -5.18 -16.24
CA GLN A 243 19.51 -5.26 -14.88
C GLN A 243 19.63 -3.88 -14.26
N PHE A 244 19.18 -3.77 -13.01
CA PHE A 244 19.23 -2.58 -12.18
C PHE A 244 20.31 -2.76 -11.10
N PRO A 245 21.56 -2.28 -11.32
CA PRO A 245 22.63 -2.39 -10.34
C PRO A 245 22.24 -1.65 -9.06
N ARG A 246 22.50 -2.25 -7.89
CA ARG A 246 22.42 -1.49 -6.63
C ARG A 246 23.51 -0.43 -6.65
N LEU A 247 23.12 0.84 -6.52
CA LEU A 247 24.06 1.92 -6.31
C LEU A 247 24.64 1.79 -4.90
N SER A 248 25.84 1.22 -4.80
CA SER A 248 26.63 1.22 -3.57
C SER A 248 27.19 2.63 -3.35
N GLY A 249 26.57 3.39 -2.45
CA GLY A 249 27.04 4.73 -2.07
C GLY A 249 26.13 5.84 -2.55
N SER A 250 25.57 6.56 -1.57
CA SER A 250 25.18 7.97 -1.61
C SER A 250 25.13 8.61 -3.00
N SER A 251 23.94 8.59 -3.60
CA SER A 251 23.39 9.87 -4.02
C SER A 251 22.10 10.01 -3.25
N GLU A 252 22.17 10.75 -2.15
CA GLU A 252 21.09 11.68 -1.79
C GLU A 252 20.91 12.68 -2.95
N LYS A 253 20.59 12.19 -4.16
CA LYS A 253 19.73 12.98 -5.02
C LYS A 253 18.47 13.14 -4.18
N GLU A 254 18.04 14.38 -4.06
CA GLU A 254 16.87 14.91 -3.36
C GLU A 254 15.54 14.21 -3.75
N ASN A 255 15.53 12.89 -3.73
CA ASN A 255 14.42 12.05 -4.11
C ASN A 255 13.51 12.00 -2.89
N HIS A 256 12.28 12.52 -3.05
CA HIS A 256 11.29 12.72 -1.98
C HIS A 256 10.95 11.47 -1.16
N PHE A 257 11.41 10.28 -1.56
CA PHE A 257 11.05 9.01 -0.94
C PHE A 257 12.30 8.26 -0.52
N LYS A 258 12.30 7.81 0.75
CA LYS A 258 13.34 6.91 1.27
C LYS A 258 13.40 5.64 0.42
N ALA A 259 14.58 5.05 0.32
CA ALA A 259 14.76 3.75 -0.31
C ALA A 259 13.75 2.74 0.24
N ILE A 260 13.09 1.99 -0.65
CA ILE A 260 12.15 0.95 -0.24
C ILE A 260 12.99 -0.15 0.44
N PRO A 261 12.70 -0.52 1.69
CA PRO A 261 13.44 -1.57 2.39
C PRO A 261 13.19 -2.94 1.73
N GLY A 262 14.20 -3.81 1.78
CA GLY A 262 14.14 -5.18 1.24
C GLY A 262 15.20 -5.45 0.18
N ASP A 263 15.15 -6.64 -0.41
CA ASP A 263 16.16 -7.08 -1.38
C ASP A 263 15.97 -6.53 -2.79
N CYS A 264 14.74 -6.14 -3.10
CA CYS A 264 14.34 -5.57 -4.38
C CYS A 264 14.61 -4.06 -4.40
N PRO A 265 15.45 -3.52 -5.30
CA PRO A 265 15.71 -2.09 -5.40
C PRO A 265 14.44 -1.27 -5.70
N THR A 266 14.43 0.00 -5.31
CA THR A 266 13.34 0.94 -5.65
C THR A 266 13.06 0.99 -7.15
N THR A 267 14.12 0.95 -7.97
CA THR A 267 14.04 0.97 -9.43
C THR A 267 13.29 -0.23 -10.00
N MET A 268 13.38 -1.38 -9.32
CA MET A 268 12.66 -2.58 -9.73
C MET A 268 11.16 -2.45 -9.43
N HIS A 269 10.77 -1.85 -8.30
CA HIS A 269 9.36 -1.54 -8.04
C HIS A 269 8.75 -0.64 -9.13
N MET A 270 9.50 0.36 -9.61
CA MET A 270 9.07 1.20 -10.74
C MET A 270 8.92 0.39 -12.02
N ALA A 271 9.93 -0.42 -12.37
CA ALA A 271 9.92 -1.25 -13.57
C ALA A 271 8.75 -2.24 -13.58
N LEU A 272 8.42 -2.84 -12.43
CA LEU A 272 7.21 -3.66 -12.28
C LEU A 272 5.93 -2.87 -12.54
N LYS A 273 5.87 -1.63 -12.04
CA LYS A 273 4.68 -0.79 -12.19
C LYS A 273 4.47 -0.34 -13.64
N MET A 274 5.55 -0.20 -14.42
CA MET A 274 5.49 0.26 -15.81
C MET A 274 4.54 -0.57 -16.69
N HIS A 275 4.46 -1.89 -16.47
CA HIS A 275 3.55 -2.76 -17.25
C HIS A 275 2.06 -2.40 -17.05
N GLN A 276 1.72 -1.78 -15.92
CA GLN A 276 0.35 -1.37 -15.59
C GLN A 276 0.03 0.07 -16.04
N ILE A 277 1.00 0.79 -16.61
CA ILE A 277 0.83 2.18 -17.01
C ILE A 277 0.50 2.23 -18.51
N THR A 278 -0.70 2.71 -18.83
CA THR A 278 -1.24 2.73 -20.19
C THR A 278 -0.36 3.48 -21.20
N ARG A 279 0.35 4.54 -20.77
CA ARG A 279 1.28 5.29 -21.67
C ARG A 279 2.51 4.47 -22.06
N ILE A 280 2.86 3.45 -21.28
CA ILE A 280 4.05 2.62 -21.43
C ILE A 280 3.70 1.27 -22.09
N GLN A 281 2.47 0.79 -21.89
CA GLN A 281 2.00 -0.52 -22.34
C GLN A 281 2.01 -0.72 -23.88
N LYS A 282 2.08 0.36 -24.67
CA LYS A 282 2.11 0.27 -26.13
C LYS A 282 3.50 -0.18 -26.63
N GLY A 283 3.68 -1.49 -26.80
CA GLY A 283 4.71 -2.03 -27.70
C GLY A 283 5.60 -3.15 -27.15
N PHE A 284 5.53 -3.50 -25.87
CA PHE A 284 6.43 -4.51 -25.28
C PHE A 284 5.74 -5.38 -24.22
N PHE A 285 6.05 -6.68 -24.23
CA PHE A 285 5.71 -7.58 -23.14
C PHE A 285 6.83 -7.52 -22.10
N ILE A 286 6.49 -7.02 -20.91
CA ILE A 286 7.39 -6.99 -19.76
C ILE A 286 7.00 -8.18 -18.89
N THR A 287 7.89 -9.17 -18.77
CA THR A 287 7.72 -10.34 -17.91
C THR A 287 8.58 -10.16 -16.67
N CYS A 288 7.95 -10.34 -15.51
CA CYS A 288 8.58 -10.20 -14.20
C CYS A 288 8.09 -11.33 -13.29
N TYR A 289 8.97 -11.84 -12.43
CA TYR A 289 8.75 -13.04 -11.62
C TYR A 289 8.75 -12.74 -10.11
#